data_AF-A0A316UZV8-F1
#
_entry.id   AF-A0A316UZV8-F1
#
_cell.length_a   1.000
_cell.length_b   1.000
_cell.length_c   1.000
_cell.angle_alpha   90.00
_cell.angle_beta   90.00
_cell.angle_gamma   90.00
#
_symmetry.space_group_name_H-M   'P 1'
#
loop_
_entity.id
_entity.type
_entity.pdbx_description
1 polymer ?
#
loop_
_entity_poly.entity_id
_entity_poly.type
_entity_poly.pdbx_seq_one_letter_code
_entity_poly.pdbx_strand_id
1 'polypeptide(L)'
;WVWSSCGQPDDVVEVKSIDVSPDPPVPGKNMTVKARGVVKRTIKEGSIADVNVKIGVIRLLHRQFDICEEARNNKAEVQCPVEPGEYDITQTVELPREIPPAKFNVHVVA
;
A
#
# COMPACT_ATOMS: atom_id res chain seq x y z
N TRP A 1 12.87 6.27 -3.23
CA TRP A 1 11.63 5.63 -3.73
C TRP A 1 10.76 6.76 -4.29
N VAL A 2 9.78 6.50 -5.16
CA VAL A 2 8.90 7.55 -5.70
C VAL A 2 7.50 6.98 -5.87
N TRP A 3 6.49 7.76 -5.51
CA TRP A 3 5.09 7.43 -5.74
C TRP A 3 4.37 8.63 -6.36
N SER A 4 3.24 8.35 -6.99
CA SER A 4 2.31 9.36 -7.49
C SER A 4 0.89 8.80 -7.43
N SER A 5 -0.09 9.63 -7.09
CA SER A 5 -1.49 9.23 -7.23
C SER A 5 -1.87 9.14 -8.70
N CYS A 6 -2.47 8.02 -9.10
CA CYS A 6 -3.14 7.85 -10.39
C CYS A 6 -4.67 7.95 -10.27
N GLY A 7 -5.16 8.27 -9.08
CA GLY A 7 -6.59 8.28 -8.76
C GLY A 7 -7.34 9.50 -9.29
N GLN A 8 -8.66 9.38 -9.34
CA GLN A 8 -9.60 10.42 -9.75
C GLN A 8 -10.19 11.14 -8.52
N PRO A 9 -10.71 12.38 -8.66
CA PRO A 9 -11.27 13.12 -7.52
C PRO A 9 -12.45 12.45 -6.82
N ASP A 10 -13.16 11.55 -7.50
CA ASP A 10 -14.31 10.78 -7.02
C ASP A 10 -13.96 9.41 -6.42
N ASP A 11 -12.67 9.04 -6.43
CA ASP A 11 -12.18 7.83 -5.77
C ASP A 11 -12.48 7.87 -4.26
N VAL A 12 -12.72 6.69 -3.69
CA VAL A 12 -13.13 6.54 -2.28
C VAL A 12 -12.04 7.02 -1.31
N VAL A 13 -10.78 6.92 -1.71
CA VAL A 13 -9.62 7.31 -0.89
C VAL A 13 -8.78 8.32 -1.64
N GLU A 14 -8.45 9.41 -0.97
CA GLU A 14 -7.50 10.40 -1.44
C GLU A 14 -6.21 10.30 -0.64
N VAL A 15 -5.13 9.88 -1.30
CA VAL A 15 -3.81 9.76 -0.68
C VAL A 15 -3.12 11.13 -0.67
N LYS A 16 -2.85 11.65 0.53
CA LYS A 16 -2.15 12.94 0.74
C LYS A 16 -0.64 12.77 0.77
N SER A 17 -0.12 11.79 1.50
CA SER A 17 1.32 11.51 1.54
C SER A 17 1.63 10.04 1.79
N ILE A 18 2.75 9.56 1.26
CA ILE A 18 3.37 8.28 1.59
C ILE A 18 4.87 8.52 1.78
N ASP A 19 5.34 8.22 2.99
CA ASP A 19 6.73 8.35 3.40
C ASP A 19 7.26 6.97 3.79
N VAL A 20 8.44 6.61 3.31
CA VAL A 20 9.06 5.31 3.54
C VAL A 20 10.42 5.50 4.21
N SER A 21 10.71 4.68 5.22
CA SER A 21 11.99 4.71 5.93
C SER A 21 12.50 3.28 6.20
N PRO A 22 13.77 2.97 5.89
CA PRO A 22 14.74 3.82 5.22
C PRO A 22 14.40 4.04 3.74
N ASP A 23 14.76 5.20 3.18
CA ASP A 23 14.71 5.46 1.73
C ASP A 23 16.14 5.70 1.20
N PRO A 24 16.68 4.81 0.32
CA PRO A 24 16.05 3.63 -0.26
C PRO A 24 15.82 2.49 0.74
N PRO A 25 14.73 1.70 0.57
CA PRO A 25 14.49 0.51 1.39
C PRO A 25 15.64 -0.48 1.31
N VAL A 26 15.96 -1.11 2.44
CA VAL A 26 17.12 -2.02 2.55
C VAL A 26 16.64 -3.45 2.80
N PRO A 27 16.97 -4.42 1.91
CA PRO A 27 16.65 -5.82 2.12
C PRO A 27 17.18 -6.35 3.45
N GLY A 28 16.41 -7.23 4.11
CA GLY A 28 16.78 -7.79 5.41
C GLY A 28 16.65 -6.85 6.60
N LYS A 29 16.03 -5.68 6.43
CA LYS A 29 15.77 -4.70 7.49
C LYS A 29 14.29 -4.37 7.56
N ASN A 30 13.89 -3.84 8.71
CA ASN A 30 12.58 -3.24 8.87
C ASN A 30 12.45 -2.01 7.99
N MET A 31 11.31 -1.92 7.32
CA MET A 31 10.85 -0.77 6.58
C MET A 31 9.56 -0.26 7.22
N THR A 32 9.53 1.02 7.56
CA THR A 32 8.36 1.72 8.08
C THR A 32 7.76 2.59 6.99
N VAL A 33 6.45 2.44 6.78
CA VAL A 33 5.64 3.26 5.87
C VAL A 33 4.72 4.13 6.72
N LYS A 34 4.74 5.43 6.48
CA LYS A 34 3.78 6.40 7.03
C LYS A 34 2.93 6.91 5.90
N ALA A 35 1.62 6.77 6.01
CA ALA A 35 0.71 7.24 4.97
C ALA A 35 -0.39 8.11 5.58
N ARG A 36 -0.71 9.20 4.89
CA ARG A 36 -1.82 10.08 5.24
C ARG A 36 -2.80 10.16 4.10
N GLY A 37 -4.09 10.13 4.41
CA GLY A 37 -5.14 10.20 3.40
C GLY A 37 -6.51 10.50 3.97
N VAL A 38 -7.47 10.67 3.07
CA VAL A 38 -8.87 10.95 3.40
C VAL A 38 -9.74 9.86 2.80
N VAL A 39 -10.53 9.21 3.64
CA VAL A 39 -11.57 8.26 3.23
C VAL A 39 -12.86 9.05 3.05
N LYS A 40 -13.41 9.07 1.84
CA LYS A 40 -14.63 9.82 1.48
C LYS A 40 -15.91 9.03 1.72
N ARG A 41 -15.84 7.69 1.63
CA ARG A 41 -16.98 6.76 1.81
C ARG A 41 -16.52 5.54 2.60
N THR A 42 -17.41 4.96 3.39
CA THR A 42 -17.11 3.79 4.23
C THR A 42 -16.58 2.62 3.38
N ILE A 43 -15.38 2.13 3.72
CA ILE A 43 -14.80 0.91 3.14
C ILE A 43 -15.31 -0.28 3.94
N LYS A 44 -15.87 -1.27 3.25
CA LYS A 44 -16.53 -2.42 3.86
C LYS A 44 -15.71 -3.70 3.65
N GLU A 45 -16.07 -4.73 4.39
CA GLU A 45 -15.53 -6.08 4.19
C GLU A 45 -15.69 -6.53 2.73
N GLY A 46 -14.67 -7.22 2.19
CA GLY A 46 -14.66 -7.66 0.79
C GLY A 46 -14.15 -6.62 -0.20
N SER A 47 -13.63 -5.48 0.25
CA SER A 47 -12.96 -4.50 -0.63
C SER A 47 -11.65 -5.07 -1.18
N ILE A 48 -11.49 -5.04 -2.50
CA ILE A 48 -10.39 -5.69 -3.21
C ILE A 48 -9.41 -4.64 -3.76
N ALA A 49 -8.11 -4.90 -3.61
CA ALA A 49 -7.04 -4.20 -4.32
C ALA A 49 -6.43 -5.10 -5.39
N ASP A 50 -6.36 -4.63 -6.63
CA ASP A 50 -5.59 -5.22 -7.71
C ASP A 50 -4.15 -4.68 -7.67
N VAL A 51 -3.18 -5.59 -7.49
CA VAL A 51 -1.77 -5.26 -7.35
C VAL A 51 -0.97 -5.86 -8.51
N ASN A 52 -0.26 -4.99 -9.23
CA ASN A 52 0.61 -5.33 -10.34
C ASN A 52 2.06 -4.91 -10.06
N VAL A 53 3.00 -5.84 -10.14
CA VAL A 53 4.43 -5.57 -9.91
C VAL A 53 5.24 -5.95 -11.14
N LYS A 54 6.11 -5.04 -11.58
CA LYS A 54 6.99 -5.24 -12.75
C LYS A 54 8.44 -4.92 -12.44
N ILE A 55 9.36 -5.63 -13.10
CA ILE A 55 10.76 -5.22 -13.29
C ILE A 55 10.96 -4.98 -14.78
N GLY A 56 11.27 -3.74 -15.17
CA GLY A 56 11.29 -3.35 -16.59
C GLY A 56 9.94 -3.65 -17.25
N VAL A 57 9.95 -4.51 -18.29
CA VAL A 57 8.76 -4.95 -19.02
C VAL A 57 8.13 -6.24 -18.49
N ILE A 58 8.81 -6.95 -17.60
CA ILE A 58 8.38 -8.26 -17.10
C ILE A 58 7.45 -8.07 -15.90
N ARG A 59 6.28 -8.69 -15.94
CA ARG A 59 5.32 -8.71 -14.82
C ARG A 59 5.62 -9.86 -13.88
N LEU A 60 6.02 -9.54 -12.66
CA LEU A 60 6.33 -10.52 -11.61
C LEU A 60 5.09 -10.95 -10.83
N LEU A 61 4.20 -9.99 -10.55
CA LEU A 61 2.99 -10.23 -9.77
C LEU A 61 1.80 -9.54 -10.41
N HIS A 62 0.67 -10.23 -10.42
CA HIS A 62 -0.64 -9.67 -10.74
C HIS A 62 -1.67 -10.46 -9.96
N ARG A 63 -2.14 -9.90 -8.85
CA ARG A 63 -3.07 -10.56 -7.94
C ARG A 63 -4.00 -9.55 -7.30
N GLN A 64 -5.19 -10.03 -6.98
CA GLN A 64 -6.16 -9.32 -6.18
C GLN A 64 -6.00 -9.72 -4.72
N PHE A 65 -6.08 -8.74 -3.83
CA PHE A 65 -5.98 -8.91 -2.39
C PHE A 65 -7.22 -8.30 -1.74
N ASP A 66 -7.78 -8.99 -0.75
CA ASP A 66 -8.79 -8.39 0.12
C ASP A 66 -8.10 -7.45 1.12
N ILE A 67 -8.42 -6.16 1.03
CA ILE A 67 -7.78 -5.10 1.81
C ILE A 67 -8.06 -5.31 3.30
N CYS A 68 -9.27 -5.73 3.65
CA CYS A 68 -9.68 -5.95 5.03
C CYS A 68 -9.02 -7.20 5.61
N GLU A 69 -8.89 -8.26 4.83
CA GLU A 69 -8.16 -9.45 5.23
C GLU A 69 -6.66 -9.17 5.41
N GLU A 70 -6.03 -8.46 4.46
CA GLU A 70 -4.63 -8.07 4.56
C GLU A 70 -4.37 -7.15 5.76
N ALA A 71 -5.26 -6.18 6.03
CA ALA A 71 -5.17 -5.32 7.20
C ALA A 71 -5.21 -6.13 8.51
N ARG A 72 -6.05 -7.17 8.61
CA ARG A 72 -6.08 -8.08 9.77
C ARG A 72 -4.81 -8.93 9.87
N ASN A 73 -4.39 -9.55 8.78
CA ASN A 73 -3.22 -10.42 8.72
C ASN A 73 -1.93 -9.68 9.12
N ASN A 74 -1.85 -8.40 8.76
CA ASN A 74 -0.70 -7.55 9.07
C ASN A 74 -0.87 -6.72 10.35
N LYS A 75 -1.97 -6.93 11.11
CA LYS A 75 -2.29 -6.20 12.35
C LYS A 75 -2.19 -4.68 12.17
N ALA A 76 -2.72 -4.20 11.04
CA ALA A 76 -2.72 -2.78 10.72
C ALA A 76 -3.52 -1.97 11.74
N GLU A 77 -3.12 -0.71 11.92
CA GLU A 77 -3.79 0.23 12.84
C GLU A 77 -5.26 0.49 12.44
N VAL A 78 -5.53 0.53 11.14
CA VAL A 78 -6.86 0.72 10.58
C VAL A 78 -7.45 -0.65 10.22
N GLN A 79 -8.68 -0.90 10.68
CA GLN A 79 -9.41 -2.14 10.45
C GLN A 79 -10.77 -1.83 9.83
N CYS A 80 -11.28 -2.74 9.00
CA CYS A 80 -12.62 -2.61 8.43
C CYS A 80 -13.72 -2.84 9.48
N PRO A 81 -14.89 -2.17 9.36
CA PRO A 81 -15.20 -1.14 8.37
C PRO A 81 -14.45 0.18 8.66
N VAL A 82 -13.94 0.81 7.59
CA VAL A 82 -13.21 2.10 7.69
C VAL A 82 -14.19 3.22 7.37
N GLU A 83 -14.53 4.03 8.36
CA GLU A 83 -15.47 5.14 8.19
C GLU A 83 -14.85 6.35 7.46
N PRO A 84 -15.67 7.28 6.94
CA PRO A 84 -15.14 8.51 6.34
C PRO A 84 -14.37 9.35 7.37
N GLY A 85 -13.20 9.85 6.97
CA GLY A 85 -12.34 10.62 7.86
C GLY A 85 -10.92 10.81 7.34
N GLU A 86 -10.12 11.58 8.07
CA GLU A 86 -8.69 11.69 7.84
C GLU A 86 -7.94 10.62 8.64
N TYR A 87 -6.99 9.96 8.00
CA TYR A 87 -6.19 8.90 8.58
C TYR A 87 -4.70 9.21 8.44
N ASP A 88 -3.95 8.93 9.50
CA ASP A 88 -2.50 8.90 9.54
C ASP A 88 -2.10 7.53 10.07
N ILE A 89 -1.54 6.68 9.20
CA ILE A 89 -1.22 5.29 9.51
C ILE A 89 0.28 5.09 9.47
N THR A 90 0.80 4.33 10.43
CA THR A 90 2.19 3.90 10.44
C THR A 90 2.26 2.38 10.49
N GLN A 91 2.85 1.77 9.46
CA GLN A 91 3.04 0.32 9.40
C GLN A 91 4.52 -0.01 9.25
N THR A 92 5.01 -0.97 10.03
CA THR A 92 6.39 -1.49 9.90
C THR A 92 6.36 -2.94 9.45
N VAL A 93 7.15 -3.27 8.43
CA VAL A 93 7.29 -4.62 7.86
C VAL A 93 8.77 -4.98 7.74
N GLU A 94 9.10 -6.25 7.90
CA GLU A 94 10.45 -6.75 7.64
C GLU A 94 10.59 -7.08 6.15
N LEU A 95 11.60 -6.51 5.49
CA LEU A 95 11.89 -6.82 4.10
C LEU A 95 12.71 -8.12 4.01
N PRO A 96 12.31 -9.09 3.17
CA PRO A 96 13.12 -10.28 2.88
C PRO A 96 14.53 -9.93 2.41
N ARG A 97 15.51 -10.80 2.70
CA ARG A 97 16.92 -10.61 2.31
C ARG A 97 17.17 -10.92 0.84
N GLU A 98 16.31 -11.75 0.26
CA GLU A 98 16.43 -12.34 -1.07
C GLU A 98 15.89 -11.43 -2.18
N ILE A 99 15.43 -10.21 -1.85
CA ILE A 99 14.94 -9.25 -2.83
C ILE A 99 16.09 -8.86 -3.78
N PRO A 100 15.98 -9.11 -5.09
CA PRO A 100 17.05 -8.81 -6.03
C PRO A 100 17.23 -7.29 -6.20
N PRO A 101 18.46 -6.82 -6.46
CA PRO A 101 18.71 -5.41 -6.72
C PRO A 101 18.13 -5.02 -8.09
N ALA A 102 16.94 -4.40 -8.08
CA ALA A 102 16.25 -3.97 -9.28
C ALA A 102 15.29 -2.80 -9.01
N LYS A 103 14.86 -2.12 -10.08
CA LYS A 103 13.77 -1.15 -10.01
C LYS A 103 12.44 -1.86 -10.18
N PHE A 104 11.68 -1.91 -9.10
CA PHE A 104 10.31 -2.43 -9.09
C PHE A 104 9.33 -1.30 -9.37
N ASN A 105 8.40 -1.54 -10.29
CA ASN A 105 7.24 -0.68 -10.50
C ASN A 105 6.02 -1.39 -9.93
N VAL A 106 5.38 -0.75 -8.96
CA VAL A 106 4.17 -1.27 -8.30
C VAL A 106 3.00 -0.37 -8.70
N HIS A 107 1.92 -0.99 -9.16
CA HIS A 107 0.66 -0.31 -9.48
C HIS A 107 -0.46 -0.97 -8.69
N VAL A 108 -1.29 -0.16 -8.04
CA VAL A 108 -2.37 -0.60 -7.16
C VAL A 108 -3.64 0.15 -7.53
N VAL A 109 -4.74 -0.58 -7.67
CA VAL A 109 -6.09 -0.06 -7.94
C VAL A 109 -7.07 -0.73 -6.99
N ALA A 110 -7.97 0.02 -6.36
CA ALA A 110 -8.94 -0.48 -5.38
C ALA A 110 -10.31 0.18 -5.59
#